data_AF-A0A2U0S1J8-F1
#
_entry.id   AF-A0A2U0S1J8-F1
#
_cell.length_a   1.000
_cell.length_b   1.000
_cell.length_c   1.000
_cell.angle_alpha   90.00
_cell.angle_beta   90.00
_cell.angle_gamma   90.00
#
_symmetry.space_group_name_H-M   'P 1'
#
loop_
_entity.id
_entity.type
_entity.pdbx_description
1 polymer ?
#
loop_
_entity_poly.entity_id
_entity_poly.type
_entity_poly.pdbx_seq_one_letter_code
_entity_poly.pdbx_strand_id
1 'polypeptide(L)'
;MPKIYSCRKCGKRHTVEEYQRSHFCTECGTFLTARKVTHANPYRRTGTHTIATVQKTTPKDSGDPWLPRGYEIRKGQVAFIKEAKAALENNEVFIGSAPCGIGKSLASLLSVLPILGDSKLLVSFRTRSQLHVFLKELRGLKQSPLTVSFFSKQDMCPLQKKRGGTYVDFLEECKRLKENCETGTKPFCKYYWNLNMKKRQAELLAMECAKKILDPQETTFKMARHG
;
A
#
# COMPACT_ATOMS: atom_id res chain seq x y z
N MET A 1 36.87 -19.42 2.85
CA MET A 1 35.87 -20.50 3.02
C MET A 1 35.25 -20.85 1.68
N PRO A 2 35.24 -22.13 1.26
CA PRO A 2 34.67 -22.54 -0.02
C PRO A 2 33.16 -22.30 -0.03
N LYS A 3 32.70 -21.45 -0.97
CA LYS A 3 31.27 -21.19 -1.18
C LYS A 3 30.71 -22.30 -2.07
N ILE A 4 29.66 -22.96 -1.60
CA ILE A 4 28.96 -23.98 -2.38
C ILE A 4 27.77 -23.31 -3.07
N TYR A 5 27.72 -23.36 -4.40
CA TYR A 5 26.59 -22.85 -5.19
C TYR A 5 25.72 -24.03 -5.59
N SER A 6 24.51 -24.11 -5.03
CA SER A 6 23.57 -25.16 -5.38
C SER A 6 22.22 -24.58 -5.78
N CYS A 7 21.65 -25.15 -6.84
CA CYS A 7 20.33 -24.81 -7.32
C CYS A 7 19.27 -25.36 -6.36
N ARG A 8 18.38 -24.50 -5.85
CA ARG A 8 17.33 -24.92 -4.90
C ARG A 8 16.16 -25.65 -5.54
N LYS A 9 16.05 -25.60 -6.86
CA LYS A 9 14.94 -26.23 -7.60
C LYS A 9 15.30 -27.63 -8.09
N CYS A 10 16.48 -27.81 -8.69
CA CYS A 10 16.94 -29.11 -9.19
C CYS A 10 18.05 -29.77 -8.33
N GLY A 11 18.60 -29.08 -7.33
CA GLY A 11 19.64 -29.63 -6.45
C GLY A 11 21.04 -29.65 -7.04
N LYS A 12 21.22 -29.32 -8.33
CA LYS A 12 22.52 -29.33 -9.01
C LYS A 12 23.53 -28.38 -8.35
N ARG A 13 24.77 -28.86 -8.20
CA ARG A 13 25.90 -28.07 -7.69
C ARG A 13 26.63 -27.43 -8.87
N HIS A 14 27.01 -26.17 -8.70
CA HIS A 14 27.68 -25.36 -9.70
C HIS A 14 29.03 -24.89 -9.15
N THR A 15 30.02 -24.77 -10.03
CA THR A 15 31.34 -24.22 -9.66
C THR A 15 31.27 -22.70 -9.53
N VAL A 16 32.34 -22.09 -8.99
CA VAL A 16 32.42 -20.63 -8.84
C VAL A 16 32.43 -19.96 -10.21
N GLU A 17 33.11 -20.55 -11.19
CA GLU A 17 33.25 -20.05 -12.55
C GLU A 17 31.91 -20.10 -13.31
N GLU A 18 31.13 -21.17 -13.12
CA GLU A 18 29.78 -21.28 -13.69
C GLU A 18 28.84 -20.21 -13.12
N TYR A 19 28.90 -19.97 -11.80
CA TYR A 19 28.13 -18.91 -11.15
C TYR A 19 28.51 -17.50 -11.62
N GLN A 20 29.78 -17.25 -11.91
CA GLN A 20 30.25 -15.95 -12.41
C GLN A 20 29.85 -15.71 -13.87
N ARG A 21 29.80 -16.76 -14.70
CA ARG A 21 29.36 -16.67 -16.10
C ARG A 21 27.84 -16.48 -16.22
N SER A 22 27.09 -17.20 -15.40
CA SER A 22 25.64 -17.07 -15.32
C SER A 22 25.19 -17.34 -13.89
N HIS A 23 24.63 -16.32 -13.24
CA HIS A 23 24.09 -16.47 -11.89
C HIS A 23 22.84 -17.39 -11.82
N PHE A 24 22.43 -17.94 -12.95
CA PHE A 24 21.29 -18.83 -13.09
C PHE A 24 21.74 -20.28 -13.34
N CYS A 25 21.01 -21.23 -12.76
CA CYS A 25 21.21 -22.65 -13.01
C CYS A 25 21.03 -22.95 -14.50
N THR A 26 22.03 -23.60 -15.10
CA THR A 26 22.06 -23.94 -16.53
C THR A 26 20.95 -24.89 -16.96
N GLU A 27 20.35 -25.65 -16.03
CA GLU A 27 19.30 -26.63 -16.36
C GLU A 27 17.88 -26.09 -16.22
N CYS A 28 17.60 -25.30 -15.20
CA CYS A 28 16.22 -24.91 -14.86
C CYS A 28 15.99 -23.40 -14.75
N GLY A 29 17.00 -22.60 -15.11
CA GLY A 29 16.95 -21.13 -15.12
C GLY A 29 16.72 -20.51 -13.74
N THR A 30 16.84 -21.29 -12.66
CA THR A 30 16.63 -20.82 -11.29
C THR A 30 17.91 -20.18 -10.77
N PHE A 31 17.81 -18.97 -10.21
CA PHE A 31 18.98 -18.26 -9.68
C PHE A 31 19.69 -19.04 -8.58
N LEU A 32 21.01 -19.14 -8.66
CA LEU A 32 21.85 -19.86 -7.74
C LEU A 32 22.08 -19.03 -6.47
N THR A 33 21.89 -19.61 -5.28
CA THR A 33 22.16 -18.91 -4.02
C THR A 33 23.39 -19.48 -3.34
N ALA A 34 24.40 -18.67 -3.08
CA ALA A 34 25.53 -19.05 -2.23
C ALA A 34 25.05 -19.19 -0.77
N ARG A 35 25.08 -20.41 -0.22
CA ARG A 35 24.86 -20.59 1.22
C ARG A 35 26.20 -20.50 1.96
N LYS A 36 26.28 -19.62 2.95
CA LYS A 36 27.29 -19.72 4.02
C LYS A 36 26.76 -20.71 5.06
N VAL A 37 27.56 -21.68 5.45
CA VAL A 37 27.20 -22.65 6.49
C VAL A 37 27.42 -21.98 7.85
N THR A 38 26.36 -21.73 8.60
CA THR A 38 26.42 -21.31 10.01
C THR A 38 25.48 -22.17 10.83
N HIS A 39 25.99 -22.75 11.92
CA HIS A 39 25.23 -23.55 12.88
C HIS A 39 24.16 -22.69 13.57
N ALA A 40 22.95 -23.24 13.71
CA ALA A 40 21.77 -22.57 14.25
C ALA A 40 21.72 -22.63 15.79
N ASN A 41 21.09 -21.63 16.43
CA ASN A 41 20.64 -21.72 17.82
C ASN A 41 19.18 -21.20 17.94
N PRO A 42 18.23 -21.96 18.52
CA PRO A 42 16.83 -21.55 18.66
C PRO A 42 16.49 -21.18 20.11
N TYR A 43 16.03 -19.96 20.37
CA TYR A 43 15.31 -19.66 21.61
C TYR A 43 14.13 -18.72 21.35
N ARG A 44 12.93 -19.22 21.67
CA ARG A 44 11.62 -18.58 21.51
C ARG A 44 11.08 -18.36 22.92
N ARG A 45 10.82 -17.11 23.34
CA ARG A 45 10.18 -16.82 24.64
C ARG A 45 8.71 -16.45 24.44
N THR A 46 7.85 -17.24 25.06
CA THR A 46 6.44 -16.98 25.38
C THR A 46 6.36 -16.06 26.61
N GLY A 47 5.49 -15.06 26.58
CA GLY A 47 5.19 -14.19 27.71
C GLY A 47 3.69 -13.97 27.83
N THR A 48 3.11 -14.47 28.92
CA THR A 48 1.74 -14.25 29.40
C THR A 48 1.66 -12.90 30.11
N HIS A 49 0.60 -12.11 29.86
CA HIS A 49 0.31 -10.90 30.64
C HIS A 49 -1.12 -10.93 31.17
N THR A 50 -1.20 -10.74 32.48
CA THR A 50 -2.36 -10.66 33.35
C THR A 50 -3.20 -9.39 33.09
N ILE A 51 -4.52 -9.53 33.17
CA ILE A 51 -5.51 -8.47 32.97
C ILE A 51 -5.74 -7.77 34.31
N ALA A 52 -5.41 -6.49 34.40
CA ALA A 52 -5.80 -5.62 35.51
C ALA A 52 -7.04 -4.80 35.11
N THR A 53 -8.10 -4.96 35.89
CA THR A 53 -9.41 -4.31 35.72
C THR A 53 -9.31 -2.86 36.20
N VAL A 54 -9.42 -1.89 35.29
CA VAL A 54 -9.57 -0.46 35.63
C VAL A 54 -10.99 -0.03 35.30
N GLN A 55 -11.69 0.46 36.31
CA GLN A 55 -13.07 0.93 36.26
C GLN A 55 -13.20 2.10 35.27
N LYS A 56 -14.15 1.97 34.35
CA LYS A 56 -14.33 2.84 33.19
C LYS A 56 -15.47 3.81 33.48
N THR A 57 -15.13 5.03 33.86
CA THR A 57 -16.09 6.16 33.83
C THR A 57 -16.36 6.53 32.37
N THR A 58 -17.63 6.70 32.03
CA THR A 58 -18.13 6.99 30.69
C THR A 58 -17.89 8.47 30.33
N PRO A 59 -17.06 8.79 29.31
CA PRO A 59 -16.88 10.19 28.91
C PRO A 59 -18.05 10.64 28.03
N LYS A 60 -18.54 11.85 28.29
CA LYS A 60 -19.57 12.54 27.51
C LYS A 60 -19.17 12.60 26.04
N ASP A 61 -20.11 12.24 25.18
CA ASP A 61 -19.93 12.21 23.74
C ASP A 61 -19.85 13.66 23.22
N SER A 62 -18.64 14.12 22.88
CA SER A 62 -18.48 15.35 22.11
C SER A 62 -19.12 15.10 20.74
N GLY A 63 -20.10 15.91 20.35
CA GLY A 63 -20.85 15.77 19.09
C GLY A 63 -20.02 15.95 17.81
N ASP A 64 -18.69 15.98 17.90
CA ASP A 64 -17.78 16.08 16.77
C ASP A 64 -17.60 14.69 16.11
N PRO A 65 -17.97 14.53 14.84
CA PRO A 65 -17.84 13.25 14.11
C PRO A 65 -16.38 12.85 13.84
N TRP A 66 -15.43 13.76 13.99
CA TRP A 66 -14.02 13.50 13.74
C TRP A 66 -13.23 13.18 15.00
N LEU A 67 -13.81 13.35 16.19
CA LEU A 67 -13.13 12.99 17.44
C LEU A 67 -13.25 11.49 17.75
N PRO A 68 -12.17 10.82 18.19
CA PRO A 68 -12.26 9.47 18.74
C PRO A 68 -13.21 9.41 19.95
N ARG A 69 -13.87 8.27 20.15
CA ARG A 69 -14.82 8.09 21.26
C ARG A 69 -14.12 8.30 22.61
N GLY A 70 -14.64 9.23 23.40
CA GLY A 70 -14.13 9.56 24.74
C GLY A 70 -12.77 10.26 24.73
N TYR A 71 -12.38 10.86 23.61
CA TYR A 71 -11.14 11.63 23.51
C TYR A 71 -11.38 13.10 23.85
N GLU A 72 -10.58 13.62 24.77
CA GLU A 72 -10.53 15.04 25.09
C GLU A 72 -9.32 15.68 24.41
N ILE A 73 -9.56 16.79 23.70
CA ILE A 73 -8.50 17.54 23.01
C ILE A 73 -7.57 18.15 24.05
N ARG A 74 -6.27 17.87 23.91
CA ARG A 74 -5.26 18.41 24.82
C ARG A 74 -5.06 19.90 24.56
N LYS A 75 -4.78 20.69 25.60
CA LYS A 75 -4.54 22.15 25.49
C LYS A 75 -3.56 22.52 24.37
N GLY A 76 -2.46 21.77 24.23
CA GLY A 76 -1.47 22.01 23.18
C GLY A 76 -1.92 21.67 21.75
N GLN A 77 -2.97 20.86 21.58
CA GLN A 77 -3.56 20.59 20.27
C GLN A 77 -4.55 21.68 19.85
N VAL A 78 -5.23 22.33 20.80
CA VAL A 78 -6.23 23.37 20.49
C VAL A 78 -5.63 24.52 19.69
N ALA A 79 -4.50 25.06 20.14
CA ALA A 79 -3.81 26.14 19.43
C ALA A 79 -3.39 25.70 18.02
N PHE A 80 -2.74 24.54 17.91
CA PHE A 80 -2.29 23.98 16.64
C PHE A 80 -3.46 23.77 15.65
N ILE A 81 -4.57 23.19 16.10
CA ILE A 81 -5.74 22.92 15.26
C ILE A 81 -6.35 24.24 14.78
N LYS A 82 -6.48 25.22 15.68
CA LYS A 82 -7.06 26.53 15.36
C LYS A 82 -6.22 27.28 14.31
N GLU A 83 -4.92 27.37 14.51
CA GLU A 83 -4.00 28.06 13.60
C GLU A 83 -3.92 27.37 12.24
N ALA A 84 -3.77 26.04 12.23
CA ALA A 84 -3.72 25.26 11.01
C ALA A 84 -5.03 25.37 10.21
N LYS A 85 -6.18 25.34 10.89
CA LYS A 85 -7.49 25.49 10.26
C LYS A 85 -7.66 26.87 9.63
N ALA A 86 -7.29 27.94 10.34
CA ALA A 86 -7.38 29.31 9.82
C ALA A 86 -6.53 29.49 8.55
N ALA A 87 -5.29 28.98 8.56
CA ALA A 87 -4.42 29.02 7.38
C ALA A 87 -5.03 28.25 6.19
N LEU A 88 -5.62 27.07 6.44
CA LEU A 88 -6.27 26.28 5.37
C LEU A 88 -7.49 26.98 4.79
N GLU A 89 -8.33 27.61 5.63
CA GLU A 89 -9.49 28.39 5.18
C GLU A 89 -9.07 29.61 4.34
N ASN A 90 -7.90 30.18 4.61
CA ASN A 90 -7.33 31.29 3.86
C ASN A 90 -6.49 30.86 2.63
N ASN A 91 -6.39 29.56 2.34
CA ASN A 91 -5.51 28.99 1.30
C ASN A 91 -4.01 29.32 1.48
N GLU A 92 -3.55 29.36 2.73
CA GLU A 92 -2.17 29.69 3.11
C GLU A 92 -1.34 28.44 3.46
N VAL A 93 -0.01 28.61 3.49
CA VAL A 93 0.92 27.58 3.95
C VAL A 93 1.15 27.71 5.45
N PHE A 94 0.74 26.69 6.21
CA PHE A 94 0.97 26.64 7.66
C PHE A 94 2.29 25.92 8.00
N ILE A 95 3.15 26.57 8.78
CA ILE A 95 4.37 25.98 9.35
C ILE A 95 4.25 26.03 10.88
N GLY A 96 3.95 24.87 11.48
CA GLY A 96 3.80 24.74 12.94
C GLY A 96 4.90 23.90 13.58
N SER A 97 5.42 24.37 14.72
CA SER A 97 6.24 23.55 15.62
C SER A 97 5.37 22.96 16.73
N ALA A 98 5.43 21.65 16.92
CA ALA A 98 4.70 20.98 17.99
C ALA A 98 5.62 19.99 18.71
N PRO A 99 5.60 19.90 20.05
CA PRO A 99 6.43 18.95 20.79
C PRO A 99 6.03 17.49 20.56
N CYS A 100 6.95 16.56 20.82
CA CYS A 100 6.68 15.12 20.74
C CYS A 100 5.64 14.68 21.78
N GLY A 101 4.81 13.69 21.45
CA GLY A 101 3.83 13.13 22.38
C GLY A 101 2.53 13.93 22.53
N ILE A 102 2.39 15.12 21.92
CA ILE A 102 1.15 15.93 22.03
C ILE A 102 -0.04 15.33 21.28
N GLY A 103 0.22 14.37 20.38
CA GLY A 103 -0.75 13.89 19.39
C GLY A 103 -0.74 14.72 18.10
N LYS A 104 0.45 15.04 17.58
CA LYS A 104 0.63 15.81 16.32
C LYS A 104 -0.17 15.22 15.17
N SER A 105 -0.11 13.90 15.00
CA SER A 105 -0.81 13.19 13.93
C SER A 105 -2.31 13.42 13.98
N LEU A 106 -2.94 13.24 15.15
CA LEU A 106 -4.37 13.46 15.33
C LEU A 106 -4.72 14.94 15.18
N ALA A 107 -3.94 15.86 15.74
CA ALA A 107 -4.16 17.29 15.60
C ALA A 107 -4.15 17.75 14.13
N SER A 108 -3.21 17.26 13.33
CA SER A 108 -3.16 17.54 11.88
C SER A 108 -4.35 16.95 11.11
N LEU A 109 -4.88 15.80 11.54
CA LEU A 109 -6.09 15.25 10.93
C LEU A 109 -7.32 16.09 11.29
N LEU A 110 -7.47 16.46 12.56
CA LEU A 110 -8.60 17.25 13.04
C LEU A 110 -8.63 18.68 12.47
N SER A 111 -7.48 19.25 12.07
CA SER A 111 -7.46 20.55 11.41
C SER A 111 -7.96 20.52 9.96
N VAL A 112 -7.83 19.38 9.26
CA VAL A 112 -8.13 19.26 7.83
C VAL A 112 -9.47 18.56 7.56
N LEU A 113 -9.74 17.43 8.24
CA LEU A 113 -10.88 16.57 7.93
C LEU A 113 -12.25 17.30 7.97
N PRO A 114 -12.52 18.23 8.91
CA PRO A 114 -13.79 18.95 8.95
C PRO A 114 -14.06 19.86 7.76
N ILE A 115 -13.00 20.32 7.06
CA ILE A 115 -13.10 21.27 5.95
C ILE A 115 -12.74 20.64 4.60
N LEU A 116 -12.46 19.33 4.56
CA LEU A 116 -11.94 18.65 3.37
C LEU A 116 -12.98 18.60 2.23
N GLY A 117 -14.26 18.44 2.55
CA GLY A 117 -15.32 18.28 1.54
C GLY A 117 -15.03 17.13 0.57
N ASP A 118 -15.14 17.39 -0.73
CA ASP A 118 -14.82 16.45 -1.81
C ASP A 118 -13.33 16.40 -2.18
N SER A 119 -12.50 17.20 -1.52
CA SER A 119 -11.06 17.24 -1.77
C SER A 119 -10.34 16.01 -1.23
N LYS A 120 -9.12 15.77 -1.71
CA LYS A 120 -8.28 14.64 -1.27
C LYS A 120 -7.15 15.15 -0.38
N LEU A 121 -6.96 14.48 0.75
CA LEU A 121 -5.82 14.73 1.64
C LEU A 121 -4.65 13.81 1.27
N LEU A 122 -3.51 14.40 0.90
CA LEU A 122 -2.25 13.70 0.72
C LEU A 122 -1.37 13.92 1.95
N VAL A 123 -0.97 12.84 2.62
CA VAL A 123 -0.06 12.91 3.78
C VAL A 123 1.25 12.19 3.46
N SER A 124 2.36 12.91 3.61
CA SER A 124 3.70 12.41 3.35
C SER A 124 4.42 12.06 4.64
N PHE A 125 5.10 10.91 4.65
CA PHE A 125 5.83 10.41 5.83
C PHE A 125 7.29 10.16 5.49
N ARG A 126 8.18 10.38 6.47
CA ARG A 126 9.59 10.02 6.35
C ARG A 126 9.80 8.52 6.56
N THR A 127 9.04 7.90 7.47
CA THR A 127 9.21 6.50 7.85
C THR A 127 7.90 5.71 7.85
N ARG A 128 8.01 4.39 7.74
CA ARG A 128 6.87 3.47 7.85
C ARG A 128 6.19 3.54 9.22
N SER A 129 6.95 3.73 10.30
CA SER A 129 6.37 3.82 11.65
C SER A 129 5.43 5.02 11.79
N GLN A 130 5.78 6.17 11.19
CA GLN A 130 4.93 7.36 11.17
C GLN A 130 3.61 7.11 10.43
N LEU A 131 3.64 6.45 9.28
CA LEU A 131 2.44 6.05 8.55
C LEU A 131 1.53 5.15 9.41
N HIS A 132 2.09 4.17 10.13
CA HIS A 132 1.28 3.30 10.98
C HIS A 132 0.61 4.04 12.14
N VAL A 133 1.23 5.09 12.68
CA VAL A 133 0.60 5.96 13.67
C VAL A 133 -0.62 6.64 13.06
N PHE A 134 -0.49 7.27 11.90
CA PHE A 134 -1.62 7.91 11.21
C PHE A 134 -2.76 6.94 10.89
N LEU A 135 -2.44 5.73 10.41
CA LEU A 135 -3.46 4.70 10.14
C LEU A 135 -4.16 4.18 11.42
N LYS A 136 -3.52 4.28 12.58
CA LYS A 136 -4.16 3.97 13.88
C LYS A 136 -5.11 5.10 14.29
N GLU A 137 -4.65 6.35 14.19
CA GLU A 137 -5.49 7.51 14.50
C GLU A 137 -6.73 7.57 13.60
N LEU A 138 -6.57 7.39 12.28
CA LEU A 138 -7.68 7.36 11.32
C LEU A 138 -8.72 6.27 11.63
N ARG A 139 -8.27 5.11 12.12
CA ARG A 139 -9.19 4.03 12.55
C ARG A 139 -9.90 4.32 13.86
N GLY A 140 -9.36 5.25 14.67
CA GLY A 140 -9.94 5.64 15.95
C GLY A 140 -11.03 6.69 15.85
N LEU A 141 -11.13 7.40 14.73
CA LEU A 141 -12.16 8.42 14.49
C LEU A 141 -13.55 7.78 14.45
N LYS A 142 -14.60 8.55 14.81
CA LYS A 142 -16.00 8.08 14.68
C LYS A 142 -16.39 7.93 13.21
N GLN A 143 -15.95 8.86 12.36
CA GLN A 143 -16.10 8.80 10.91
C GLN A 143 -14.86 8.18 10.25
N SER A 144 -15.08 7.26 9.31
CA SER A 144 -14.01 6.56 8.59
C SER A 144 -13.88 7.10 7.15
N PRO A 145 -12.92 7.99 6.86
CA PRO A 145 -12.69 8.44 5.49
C PRO A 145 -12.09 7.32 4.63
N LEU A 146 -12.43 7.29 3.34
CA LEU A 146 -11.83 6.35 2.39
C LEU A 146 -10.32 6.62 2.30
N THR A 147 -9.53 5.68 2.82
CA THR A 147 -8.08 5.86 3.00
C THR A 147 -7.31 4.85 2.18
N VAL A 148 -6.30 5.32 1.44
CA VAL A 148 -5.35 4.48 0.70
C VAL A 148 -3.94 4.80 1.18
N SER A 149 -3.17 3.77 1.51
CA SER A 149 -1.75 3.89 1.88
C SER A 149 -0.86 3.38 0.76
N PHE A 150 0.12 4.18 0.36
CA PHE A 150 1.13 3.78 -0.61
C PHE A 150 2.38 3.25 0.11
N PHE A 151 2.82 2.06 -0.27
CA PHE A 151 4.09 1.49 0.18
C PHE A 151 5.00 1.24 -1.04
N SER A 152 6.21 0.77 -0.79
CA SER A 152 7.10 0.35 -1.87
C SER A 152 6.43 -0.72 -2.73
N LYS A 153 6.78 -0.78 -4.02
CA LYS A 153 6.29 -1.85 -4.92
C LYS A 153 6.59 -3.23 -4.35
N GLN A 154 7.70 -3.36 -3.63
CA GLN A 154 8.12 -4.59 -2.98
C GLN A 154 7.16 -4.99 -1.85
N ASP A 155 6.86 -4.07 -0.93
CA ASP A 155 5.94 -4.31 0.18
C ASP A 155 4.50 -4.60 -0.30
N MET A 156 4.09 -3.98 -1.40
CA MET A 156 2.75 -4.18 -1.97
C MET A 156 2.66 -5.40 -2.89
N CYS A 157 3.77 -6.07 -3.23
CA CYS A 157 3.78 -7.11 -4.25
C CYS A 157 3.23 -8.45 -3.73
N PRO A 158 2.07 -8.94 -4.22
CA PRO A 158 1.49 -10.18 -3.71
C PRO A 158 2.22 -11.46 -4.19
N LEU A 159 3.20 -11.33 -5.09
CA LEU A 159 4.11 -12.42 -5.48
C LEU A 159 5.29 -12.56 -4.52
N GLN A 160 5.61 -11.52 -3.75
CA GLN A 160 6.78 -11.52 -2.87
C GLN A 160 6.44 -12.17 -1.52
N LYS A 161 6.44 -13.51 -1.47
CA LYS A 161 6.33 -14.27 -0.21
C LYS A 161 7.68 -14.75 0.32
N LYS A 162 8.71 -13.88 0.36
CA LYS A 162 10.13 -14.18 0.73
C LYS A 162 11.05 -14.51 -0.45
N ARG A 163 11.13 -13.63 -1.45
CA ARG A 163 12.25 -13.67 -2.41
C ARG A 163 13.40 -12.87 -1.80
N GLY A 164 14.53 -13.53 -1.54
CA GLY A 164 15.77 -12.83 -1.21
C GLY A 164 16.26 -12.04 -2.41
N GLY A 165 17.00 -10.96 -2.16
CA GLY A 165 17.46 -10.01 -3.17
C GLY A 165 17.37 -8.57 -2.65
N THR A 166 18.05 -7.65 -3.30
CA THR A 166 17.94 -6.22 -3.04
C THR A 166 16.61 -5.66 -3.60
N TYR A 167 16.25 -4.44 -3.21
CA TYR A 167 15.09 -3.76 -3.80
C TYR A 167 15.25 -3.55 -5.32
N VAL A 168 16.48 -3.36 -5.79
CA VAL A 168 16.80 -3.20 -7.22
C VAL A 168 16.49 -4.50 -7.97
N ASP A 169 16.94 -5.65 -7.45
CA ASP A 169 16.66 -6.97 -8.03
C ASP A 169 15.15 -7.22 -8.14
N PHE A 170 14.40 -6.79 -7.12
CA PHE A 170 12.95 -6.87 -7.15
C PHE A 170 12.34 -6.02 -8.28
N LEU A 171 12.85 -4.81 -8.52
CA LEU A 171 12.34 -3.93 -9.57
C LEU A 171 12.61 -4.49 -10.97
N GLU A 172 13.80 -5.05 -11.20
CA GLU A 172 14.16 -5.69 -12.47
C GLU A 172 13.28 -6.92 -12.75
N GLU A 173 13.13 -7.80 -11.75
CA GLU A 173 12.24 -8.97 -11.88
C GLU A 173 10.78 -8.55 -12.08
N CYS A 174 10.32 -7.50 -11.39
CA CYS A 174 8.98 -6.96 -11.59
C CYS A 174 8.77 -6.42 -13.00
N LYS A 175 9.78 -5.75 -13.58
CA LYS A 175 9.76 -5.26 -14.97
C LYS A 175 9.71 -6.45 -15.95
N ARG A 176 10.62 -7.41 -15.83
CA ARG A 176 10.69 -8.61 -16.67
C ARG A 176 9.38 -9.40 -16.67
N LEU A 177 8.77 -9.59 -15.50
CA LEU A 177 7.49 -10.32 -15.38
C LEU A 177 6.30 -9.56 -16.00
N LYS A 178 6.37 -8.23 -16.15
CA LYS A 178 5.36 -7.43 -16.86
C LYS A 178 5.53 -7.52 -18.36
N GLU A 179 6.74 -7.41 -18.87
CA GLU A 179 7.05 -7.58 -20.30
C GLU A 179 6.68 -8.99 -20.79
N ASN A 180 6.92 -9.99 -19.94
CA ASN A 180 6.49 -11.36 -20.19
C ASN A 180 4.96 -11.53 -20.24
N CYS A 181 4.19 -10.67 -19.56
CA CYS A 181 2.73 -10.66 -19.72
C CYS A 181 2.34 -10.24 -21.13
N GLU A 182 3.02 -9.24 -21.70
CA GLU A 182 2.71 -8.69 -23.02
C GLU A 182 3.05 -9.67 -24.15
N THR A 183 4.14 -10.43 -23.99
CA THR A 183 4.57 -11.45 -24.96
C THR A 183 3.94 -12.83 -24.76
N GLY A 184 3.22 -13.05 -23.65
CA GLY A 184 2.68 -14.36 -23.28
C GLY A 184 3.74 -15.38 -22.81
N THR A 185 4.99 -14.94 -22.63
CA THR A 185 6.12 -15.80 -22.27
C THR A 185 6.10 -16.14 -20.77
N LYS A 186 6.31 -17.41 -20.39
CA LYS A 186 6.41 -17.82 -18.97
C LYS A 186 7.85 -17.67 -18.45
N PRO A 187 8.07 -17.29 -17.18
CA PRO A 187 7.06 -16.90 -16.18
C PRO A 187 6.62 -15.43 -16.33
N PHE A 188 5.36 -15.13 -16.03
CA PHE A 188 4.81 -13.76 -16.05
C PHE A 188 4.08 -13.42 -14.74
N CYS A 189 3.80 -12.13 -14.50
CA CYS A 189 3.11 -11.69 -13.29
C CYS A 189 1.59 -11.91 -13.39
N LYS A 190 1.09 -12.97 -12.75
CA LYS A 190 -0.36 -13.29 -12.75
C LYS A 190 -1.26 -12.14 -12.26
N TYR A 191 -0.82 -11.34 -11.29
CA TYR A 191 -1.63 -10.24 -10.77
C TYR A 191 -1.70 -9.07 -11.75
N TYR A 192 -0.58 -8.77 -12.41
CA TYR A 192 -0.55 -7.74 -13.45
C TYR A 192 -1.39 -8.16 -14.65
N TRP A 193 -1.21 -9.41 -15.11
CA TRP A 193 -2.03 -9.99 -16.18
C TRP A 193 -3.53 -9.89 -15.87
N ASN A 194 -3.96 -10.33 -14.69
CA ASN A 194 -5.37 -10.33 -14.33
C ASN A 194 -5.96 -8.92 -14.22
N LEU A 195 -5.20 -7.95 -13.71
CA LEU A 195 -5.65 -6.54 -13.66
C LEU A 195 -5.77 -5.95 -15.07
N ASN A 196 -4.78 -6.20 -15.93
CA ASN A 196 -4.77 -5.65 -17.28
C ASN A 196 -5.81 -6.31 -18.18
N MET A 197 -6.02 -7.62 -18.05
CA MET A 197 -7.06 -8.35 -18.78
C MET A 197 -8.46 -7.86 -18.42
N LYS A 198 -8.74 -7.60 -17.13
CA LYS A 198 -10.03 -7.02 -16.72
C LYS A 198 -10.26 -5.64 -17.34
N LYS A 199 -9.22 -4.79 -17.36
CA LYS A 199 -9.28 -3.49 -18.00
C LYS A 199 -9.56 -3.62 -19.50
N ARG A 200 -8.81 -4.47 -20.20
CA ARG A 200 -8.98 -4.73 -21.63
C ARG A 200 -10.36 -5.30 -21.97
N GLN A 201 -10.89 -6.21 -21.15
CA GLN A 201 -12.24 -6.74 -21.30
C GLN A 201 -13.30 -5.65 -21.12
N ALA A 202 -13.14 -4.76 -20.13
CA ALA A 202 -14.04 -3.63 -19.93
C ALA A 202 -14.00 -2.64 -21.11
N GLU A 203 -12.80 -2.35 -21.65
CA GLU A 203 -12.64 -1.50 -22.83
C GLU A 203 -13.28 -2.14 -24.08
N LEU A 204 -13.08 -3.43 -24.31
CA LEU A 204 -13.72 -4.16 -25.41
C LEU A 204 -15.25 -4.15 -25.28
N LEU A 205 -15.78 -4.41 -24.09
CA LEU A 205 -17.22 -4.35 -23.83
C LEU A 205 -17.76 -2.93 -24.06
N ALA A 206 -17.05 -1.90 -23.60
CA ALA A 206 -17.43 -0.50 -23.83
C ALA A 206 -17.49 -0.18 -25.33
N MET A 207 -16.52 -0.66 -26.11
CA MET A 207 -16.51 -0.51 -27.57
C MET A 207 -17.64 -1.29 -28.25
N GLU A 208 -17.97 -2.50 -27.80
CA GLU A 208 -19.11 -3.26 -28.31
C GLU A 208 -20.45 -2.57 -27.99
N CYS A 209 -20.61 -2.05 -26.77
CA CYS A 209 -21.78 -1.27 -26.38
C CYS A 209 -21.89 0.01 -27.22
N ALA A 210 -20.79 0.74 -27.41
CA ALA A 210 -20.75 1.94 -28.24
C ALA A 210 -21.15 1.66 -29.69
N LYS A 211 -20.77 0.49 -30.25
CA LYS A 211 -21.20 0.07 -31.59
C LYS A 211 -22.69 -0.31 -31.67
N LYS A 212 -23.30 -0.72 -30.56
CA LYS A 212 -24.71 -1.15 -30.49
C LYS A 212 -25.66 0.00 -30.16
N ILE A 213 -25.16 1.06 -29.52
CA ILE A 213 -25.91 2.28 -29.29
C ILE A 213 -25.91 3.05 -30.60
N LEU A 214 -27.08 3.14 -31.24
CA LEU A 214 -27.28 3.97 -32.42
C LEU A 214 -27.01 5.43 -32.07
N ASP A 215 -26.55 6.20 -33.07
CA ASP A 215 -26.47 7.65 -32.93
C ASP A 215 -27.86 8.19 -32.51
N PRO A 216 -27.94 9.17 -31.59
CA PRO A 216 -29.22 9.76 -31.19
C PRO A 216 -30.10 10.15 -32.39
N GLN A 217 -29.51 10.68 -33.47
CA GLN A 217 -30.24 11.07 -34.67
C GLN A 217 -30.79 9.86 -35.44
N GLU A 218 -30.00 8.79 -35.60
CA GLU A 218 -30.46 7.53 -36.22
C GLU A 218 -31.56 6.86 -35.40
N THR A 219 -31.44 6.91 -34.07
CA THR A 219 -32.43 6.35 -33.15
C THR A 219 -33.76 7.09 -33.31
N THR A 220 -33.70 8.43 -33.32
CA THR A 220 -34.88 9.29 -33.50
C THR A 220 -35.53 9.06 -34.86
N PHE A 221 -34.73 8.94 -35.93
CA PHE A 221 -35.23 8.65 -37.27
C PHE A 221 -35.89 7.27 -37.38
N LYS A 222 -35.30 6.22 -36.80
CA LYS A 222 -35.91 4.87 -36.78
C LYS A 222 -37.20 4.82 -35.99
N MET A 223 -37.27 5.50 -34.84
CA MET A 223 -38.49 5.58 -34.04
C MET A 223 -39.58 6.36 -34.77
N ALA A 224 -39.26 7.44 -35.48
CA ALA A 224 -40.22 8.21 -36.27
C ALA A 224 -40.74 7.46 -37.52
N ARG A 225 -40.00 6.46 -38.01
CA ARG A 225 -40.36 5.70 -39.22
C ARG A 225 -41.14 4.40 -38.94
N HIS A 226 -41.08 3.91 -37.71
CA HIS A 226 -41.69 2.63 -37.30
C HIS A 226 -42.66 2.76 -36.10
N GLY A 227 -42.80 3.93 -35.50
CA GLY A 227 -43.87 4.27 -34.56
C GLY A 227 -45.00 5.00 -35.27
#